data_AF-M0CEU6-F1
#
_entry.id   AF-M0CEU6-F1
#
_cell.length_a   1.000
_cell.length_b   1.000
_cell.length_c   1.000
_cell.angle_alpha   90.00
_cell.angle_beta   90.00
_cell.angle_gamma   90.00
#
_symmetry.space_group_name_H-M   'P 1'
#
loop_
_entity.id
_entity.type
_entity.pdbx_description
1 polymer ?
#
loop_
_entity_poly.entity_id
_entity_poly.type
_entity_poly.pdbx_seq_one_letter_code
_entity_poly.pdbx_strand_id
1 'polypeptide(L)' 'MPARLDPDFPLFLGGMLAAICAAVAAMIYVVALPGSPAVALAYGFGALGLTFLGIGCLAALGLWVYRHW' A
#
# COMPACT_ATOMS: atom_id res chain seq x y z
N MET A 1 25.25 -15.04 -3.16
CA MET A 1 25.35 -13.73 -3.84
C MET A 1 24.77 -12.69 -2.88
N PRO A 2 25.43 -11.56 -2.60
CA PRO A 2 24.83 -10.54 -1.74
C PRO A 2 23.52 -10.06 -2.36
N ALA A 3 22.46 -9.97 -1.55
CA ALA A 3 21.15 -9.54 -2.03
C ALA A 3 21.26 -8.12 -2.62
N ARG A 4 20.90 -7.96 -3.89
CA ARG A 4 20.91 -6.66 -4.55
C ARG A 4 19.76 -5.84 -3.95
N LEU A 5 20.10 -4.85 -3.12
CA LEU A 5 19.13 -3.95 -2.48
C LEU A 5 18.60 -2.96 -3.50
N ASP A 6 17.68 -3.37 -4.38
CA ASP A 6 17.09 -2.51 -5.41
C ASP A 6 15.91 -1.70 -4.85
N PRO A 7 15.91 -0.36 -5.00
CA PRO A 7 14.81 0.51 -4.56
C PRO A 7 13.45 0.18 -5.20
N ASP A 8 13.46 -0.47 -6.36
CA ASP A 8 12.24 -0.80 -7.10
C ASP A 8 11.39 -1.86 -6.41
N PHE A 9 12.02 -2.78 -5.66
CA PHE A 9 11.32 -3.86 -4.97
C PHE A 9 10.35 -3.36 -3.88
N PRO A 10 10.77 -2.51 -2.90
CA PRO A 10 9.85 -2.00 -1.89
C PRO A 10 8.75 -1.11 -2.49
N LEU A 11 9.03 -0.34 -3.55
CA LEU A 11 8.00 0.42 -4.28
C LEU A 11 6.97 -0.50 -4.92
N PHE A 12 7.43 -1.53 -5.64
CA PHE A 12 6.55 -2.52 -6.26
C PHE A 12 5.67 -3.23 -5.21
N LEU A 13 6.29 -3.72 -4.13
CA LEU A 13 5.57 -4.44 -3.08
C LEU A 13 4.54 -3.54 -2.38
N GLY A 14 4.93 -2.30 -2.04
CA GLY A 14 4.03 -1.31 -1.44
C GLY A 14 2.87 -0.96 -2.37
N GLY A 15 3.15 -0.73 -3.66
CA GLY A 15 2.12 -0.45 -4.67
C GLY A 15 1.17 -1.63 -4.91
N MET A 16 1.68 -2.86 -4.97
CA MET A 16 0.88 -4.07 -5.12
C MET A 16 -0.09 -4.24 -3.94
N LEU A 17 0.42 -4.11 -2.70
CA LEU A 17 -0.41 -4.20 -1.49
C LEU A 17 -1.45 -3.08 -1.45
N ALA A 18 -1.06 -1.85 -1.80
CA ALA A 18 -1.99 -0.72 -1.88
C ALA A 18 -3.12 -0.96 -2.88
N ALA A 19 -2.81 -1.51 -4.06
CA ALA A 19 -3.80 -1.84 -5.08
C ALA A 19 -4.77 -2.93 -4.60
N ILE A 20 -4.27 -3.98 -3.94
CA ILE A 20 -5.12 -5.04 -3.38
C ILE A 20 -6.06 -4.46 -2.30
N CYS A 21 -5.52 -3.66 -1.38
CA CYS A 21 -6.32 -2.99 -0.35
C CYS A 21 -7.39 -2.07 -0.96
N ALA A 22 -7.05 -1.30 -2.00
CA ALA A 22 -7.99 -0.44 -2.70
C ALA A 22 -9.09 -1.24 -3.42
N ALA A 23 -8.74 -2.37 -4.04
CA ALA A 23 -9.71 -3.25 -4.68
C ALA A 23 -10.71 -3.83 -3.67
N VAL A 24 -10.24 -4.28 -2.51
CA VAL A 24 -11.11 -4.76 -1.42
C VAL A 24 -11.99 -3.63 -0.88
N ALA A 25 -11.41 -2.44 -0.64
CA ALA A 25 -12.17 -1.27 -0.19
C ALA A 25 -13.29 -0.90 -1.17
N ALA A 26 -13.00 -0.90 -2.47
CA ALA A 26 -13.99 -0.62 -3.52
C ALA A 26 -15.10 -1.67 -3.55
N MET A 27 -14.76 -2.97 -3.48
CA MET A 27 -15.75 -4.05 -3.43
C MET A 27 -16.70 -3.90 -2.23
N ILE A 28 -16.17 -3.60 -1.05
CA ILE A 28 -16.98 -3.38 0.16
C ILE A 28 -17.88 -2.16 -0.02
N TYR A 29 -17.34 -1.06 -0.54
CA TYR A 29 -18.09 0.19 -0.71
C TYR A 29 -19.25 0.06 -1.71
N VAL A 30 -19.06 -0.71 -2.79
CA VAL A 30 -20.10 -0.97 -3.81
C VAL A 30 -21.26 -1.79 -3.24
N VAL A 31 -21.00 -2.72 -2.32
CA VAL A 31 -22.02 -3.64 -1.78
C VAL A 31 -22.64 -3.14 -0.47
N ALA A 32 -21.96 -2.24 0.26
CA ALA A 32 -22.44 -1.74 1.54
C ALA A 32 -23.68 -0.85 1.40
N LEU A 33 -24.72 -1.13 2.20
CA LEU A 33 -25.88 -0.24 2.30
C LEU A 33 -25.48 1.11 2.93
N PRO A 34 -26.13 2.23 2.53
CA PRO A 34 -25.93 3.53 3.16
C PRO A 34 -26.19 3.44 4.67
N GLY A 35 -25.23 3.92 5.47
CA GLY A 35 -25.30 3.86 6.94
C GLY A 35 -24.87 2.53 7.56
N SER A 36 -24.47 1.54 6.76
CA SER A 36 -23.93 0.27 7.26
C SER A 36 -22.56 0.46 7.93
N PRO A 37 -22.28 -0.24 9.05
CA PRO A 37 -20.94 -0.27 9.64
C PRO A 37 -19.88 -0.88 8.69
N ALA A 38 -20.30 -1.62 7.66
CA ALA A 38 -19.40 -2.15 6.63
C ALA A 38 -18.65 -1.05 5.85
N VAL A 39 -19.20 0.17 5.78
CA VAL A 39 -18.51 1.30 5.14
C VAL A 39 -17.23 1.67 5.92
N ALA A 40 -17.21 1.51 7.24
CA ALA A 40 -16.00 1.71 8.04
C ALA A 40 -14.88 0.73 7.66
N LEU A 41 -15.22 -0.51 7.27
CA LEU A 41 -14.24 -1.48 6.77
C LEU A 41 -13.64 -1.03 5.44
N ALA A 42 -14.44 -0.46 4.53
CA ALA A 42 -13.92 0.08 3.27
C ALA A 42 -12.89 1.19 3.52
N TYR A 43 -13.17 2.12 4.42
CA TYR A 43 -12.20 3.15 4.82
C TYR A 43 -10.97 2.56 5.51
N GLY A 44 -11.13 1.54 6.33
CA GLY A 44 -10.02 0.82 6.97
C GLY A 44 -9.07 0.19 5.95
N PHE A 45 -9.61 -0.51 4.95
CA PHE A 45 -8.80 -1.06 3.86
C PHE A 45 -8.15 0.03 3.01
N GLY A 46 -8.86 1.12 2.72
CA GLY A 46 -8.28 2.28 2.02
C GLY A 46 -7.09 2.88 2.79
N ALA A 47 -7.23 3.07 4.09
CA ALA A 47 -6.16 3.56 4.95
C ALA A 47 -4.97 2.59 4.99
N LEU A 48 -5.22 1.28 5.12
CA LEU A 48 -4.17 0.26 5.05
C LEU A 48 -3.41 0.31 3.71
N GLY A 49 -4.12 0.47 2.59
CA GLY A 49 -3.49 0.61 1.28
C GLY A 49 -2.54 1.82 1.21
N LEU A 50 -2.97 2.97 1.72
CA LEU A 50 -2.12 4.16 1.82
C LEU A 50 -0.90 3.94 2.71
N THR A 51 -1.06 3.21 3.83
CA THR A 51 0.08 2.90 4.70
C THR A 51 1.12 2.00 4.01
N PHE A 52 0.69 0.95 3.29
CA PHE A 52 1.61 0.09 2.55
C PHE A 52 2.35 0.85 1.44
N LEU A 53 1.65 1.71 0.70
CA LEU A 53 2.27 2.56 -0.31
C LEU A 53 3.30 3.51 0.32
N GLY A 54 2.93 4.17 1.43
CA GLY A 54 3.81 5.06 2.17
C GLY A 54 5.08 4.36 2.64
N ILE A 55 4.96 3.17 3.23
CA ILE A 55 6.10 2.36 3.68
C ILE A 55 6.99 1.97 2.48
N GLY A 56 6.40 1.52 1.36
CA GLY A 56 7.13 1.19 0.14
C GLY A 56 7.93 2.38 -0.42
N CYS A 57 7.29 3.55 -0.50
CA CYS A 57 7.94 4.80 -0.93
C CYS A 57 9.09 5.21 0.00
N LEU A 58 8.88 5.19 1.32
CA LEU A 58 9.91 5.57 2.30
C LEU A 58 11.09 4.60 2.26
N ALA A 59 10.84 3.30 2.14
CA ALA A 59 11.89 2.29 2.02
C ALA A 59 12.69 2.46 0.73
N ALA A 60 12.03 2.69 -0.40
CA ALA A 60 12.73 2.95 -1.67
C ALA A 60 13.54 4.24 -1.62
N LEU A 61 12.99 5.31 -1.04
CA LEU A 61 13.71 6.58 -0.85
C LEU A 61 14.94 6.38 0.04
N GLY A 62 14.81 5.63 1.14
CA GLY A 62 15.92 5.30 2.03
C GLY A 62 17.03 4.52 1.32
N LEU A 63 16.68 3.54 0.48
CA LEU A 63 17.65 2.79 -0.33
C LEU A 63 18.29 3.64 -1.43
N TRP A 64 17.50 4.52 -2.06
CA TRP A 64 18.01 5.43 -3.07
C TRP A 64 19.02 6.40 -2.46
N VAL A 65 18.67 7.03 -1.34
CA VAL A 65 19.61 7.88 -0.58
C VAL A 65 20.85 7.07 -0.21
N TYR A 66 20.72 5.90 0.40
CA TYR A 66 21.87 5.05 0.77
C TYR A 66 22.81 4.71 -0.40
N ARG A 67 22.29 4.60 -1.63
CA ARG A 67 23.11 4.33 -2.84
C ARG A 67 23.86 5.56 -3.35
N HIS A 68 23.47 6.77 -2.95
CA HIS A 68 24.03 8.04 -3.41
C HIS A 68 24.92 8.75 -2.37
N TRP A 69 25.08 8.16 -1.18
CA TRP A 69 26.05 8.55 -0.16
C TRP A 69 27.34 7.73 -0.30
#